data_AF-A0A9N9KA84-F1
#
_entry.id   AF-A0A9N9KA84-F1
#
_cell.length_a   1.000
_cell.length_b   1.000
_cell.length_c   1.000
_cell.angle_alpha   90.00
_cell.angle_beta   90.00
_cell.angle_gamma   90.00
#
_symmetry.space_group_name_H-M   'P 1'
#
loop_
_entity.id
_entity.type
_entity.pdbx_description
1 polymer ?
#
loop_
_entity_poly.entity_id
_entity_poly.type
_entity_poly.pdbx_seq_one_letter_code
_entity_poly.pdbx_strand_id
1 'polypeptide(L)'
;AENDESLSAILNNALTRQEDIPFMAVDFEGSSEKIGEKNHYILHLYGSLINGQKAVVILTGIQIFFDILVSDKEIIDKFKIKIDAILSSVINTYKIEYIKAFPLRGYYTEKKSYLRIFTLGSGDRKKAIQAIQDNNFETASDDMFSFHYKVARENRIVIS
;
A
#
# COMPACT_ATOMS: atom_id res chain seq x y z
N ALA A 1 -31.38 8.65 -12.85
CA ALA A 1 -31.42 9.52 -11.67
C ALA A 1 -30.91 10.88 -12.13
N GLU A 2 -31.75 11.89 -12.06
CA GLU A 2 -31.41 13.26 -12.43
C GLU A 2 -30.43 13.80 -11.38
N ASN A 3 -29.29 14.35 -11.80
CA ASN A 3 -28.35 14.97 -10.87
C ASN A 3 -29.03 16.21 -10.32
N ASP A 4 -29.45 16.15 -9.06
CA ASP A 4 -29.99 17.29 -8.35
C ASP A 4 -28.86 18.31 -8.13
N GLU A 5 -28.86 19.39 -8.93
CA GLU A 5 -27.87 20.47 -8.85
C GLU A 5 -27.73 21.01 -7.43
N SER A 6 -28.81 20.96 -6.64
CA SER A 6 -28.85 21.38 -5.24
C SER A 6 -27.90 20.57 -4.36
N LEU A 7 -27.83 19.24 -4.55
CA LEU A 7 -26.99 18.38 -3.72
C LEU A 7 -25.49 18.53 -4.07
N SER A 8 -25.18 18.79 -5.34
CA SER A 8 -23.81 19.05 -5.78
C SER A 8 -23.27 20.36 -5.22
N ALA A 9 -24.14 21.37 -5.02
CA ALA A 9 -23.77 22.63 -4.39
C ALA A 9 -23.33 22.47 -2.92
N ILE A 10 -23.90 21.52 -2.17
CA ILE A 10 -23.52 21.25 -0.78
C ILE A 10 -22.06 20.75 -0.69
N LEU A 11 -21.71 19.76 -1.51
CA LEU A 11 -20.35 19.23 -1.58
C LEU A 11 -19.35 20.32 -2.01
N ASN A 12 -19.69 21.09 -3.04
CA ASN A 12 -18.83 22.18 -3.53
C ASN A 12 -18.61 23.28 -2.49
N ASN A 13 -19.63 23.60 -1.70
CA ASN A 13 -19.52 24.57 -0.61
C ASN A 13 -18.61 24.06 0.50
N ALA A 14 -18.77 22.80 0.93
CA ALA A 14 -17.90 22.18 1.93
C ALA A 14 -16.44 22.15 1.45
N LEU A 15 -16.20 21.79 0.18
CA LEU A 15 -14.87 21.82 -0.43
C LEU A 15 -14.26 23.23 -0.44
N THR A 16 -15.04 24.25 -0.82
CA THR A 16 -14.59 25.64 -0.87
C THR A 16 -14.23 26.17 0.53
N ARG A 17 -14.97 25.74 1.55
CA ARG A 17 -14.75 26.12 2.95
C ARG A 17 -13.71 25.26 3.66
N GLN A 18 -13.19 24.21 3.00
CA GLN A 18 -12.29 23.24 3.59
C GLN A 18 -12.87 22.59 4.87
N GLU A 19 -14.18 22.38 4.88
CA GLU A 19 -14.87 21.70 5.96
C GLU A 19 -14.63 20.18 5.87
N ASP A 20 -14.66 19.50 7.01
CA ASP A 20 -14.61 18.04 7.04
C ASP A 20 -15.84 17.46 6.35
N ILE A 21 -15.62 16.53 5.41
CA ILE A 21 -16.69 15.87 4.66
C ILE A 21 -16.88 14.45 5.22
N PRO A 22 -17.89 14.21 6.08
CA PRO A 22 -18.12 12.88 6.63
C PRO A 22 -18.53 11.91 5.53
N PHE A 23 -17.83 10.78 5.48
CA PHE A 23 -18.00 9.72 4.50
C PHE A 23 -18.04 8.36 5.20
N MET A 24 -18.98 7.52 4.81
CA MET A 24 -19.11 6.15 5.30
C MET A 24 -18.73 5.18 4.20
N ALA A 25 -17.52 4.60 4.30
CA ALA A 25 -17.09 3.53 3.42
C ALA A 25 -17.92 2.26 3.66
N VAL A 26 -18.35 1.61 2.58
CA VAL A 26 -19.07 0.32 2.62
C VAL A 26 -18.37 -0.77 1.81
N ASP A 27 -17.48 -0.39 0.90
CA ASP A 27 -16.68 -1.30 0.07
C ASP A 27 -15.38 -0.61 -0.35
N PHE A 28 -14.40 -1.38 -0.80
CA PHE A 28 -13.13 -0.85 -1.28
C PHE A 28 -12.50 -1.72 -2.38
N GLU A 29 -11.71 -1.09 -3.24
CA GLU A 29 -10.96 -1.78 -4.29
C GLU A 29 -9.55 -1.20 -4.40
N GLY A 30 -8.55 -2.07 -4.44
CA GLY A 30 -7.17 -1.68 -4.74
C GLY A 30 -6.82 -1.94 -6.20
N SER A 31 -6.45 -0.88 -6.93
CA SER A 31 -6.03 -0.96 -8.34
C SER A 31 -4.60 -0.45 -8.52
N SER A 32 -3.97 -0.79 -9.65
CA SER A 32 -2.78 -0.08 -10.13
C SER A 32 -3.17 0.74 -11.34
N GLU A 33 -3.05 2.04 -11.24
CA GLU A 33 -3.42 2.98 -12.29
C GLU A 33 -2.23 3.77 -12.78
N LYS A 34 -2.25 4.08 -14.08
CA LYS A 34 -1.19 4.83 -14.72
C LYS A 34 -1.39 6.32 -14.44
N ILE A 35 -0.57 6.87 -13.55
CA ILE A 35 -0.49 8.32 -13.30
C ILE A 35 0.81 8.82 -13.93
N GLY A 36 0.68 9.54 -15.06
CA GLY A 36 1.82 9.92 -15.90
C GLY A 36 2.43 8.69 -16.58
N GLU A 37 3.73 8.48 -16.40
CA GLU A 37 4.45 7.33 -17.00
C GLU A 37 4.50 6.09 -16.10
N LYS A 38 4.13 6.22 -14.82
CA LYS A 38 4.30 5.16 -13.81
C LYS A 38 2.97 4.64 -13.29
N ASN A 39 2.92 3.33 -13.01
CA ASN A 39 1.79 2.71 -12.35
C ASN A 39 1.88 2.96 -10.84
N HIS A 40 0.83 3.55 -10.30
CA HIS A 40 0.69 3.83 -8.88
C HIS A 40 -0.44 2.99 -8.32
N TYR A 41 -0.25 2.49 -7.11
CA TYR A 41 -1.34 1.89 -6.37
C TYR A 41 -2.34 2.97 -5.94
N ILE A 42 -3.61 2.70 -6.18
CA ILE A 42 -4.74 3.53 -5.77
C ILE A 42 -5.69 2.66 -4.97
N LEU A 43 -6.28 3.25 -3.92
CA LEU A 43 -7.34 2.62 -3.15
C LEU A 43 -8.63 3.40 -3.34
N HIS A 44 -9.61 2.77 -3.97
CA HIS A 44 -10.97 3.26 -4.07
C HIS A 44 -11.74 2.87 -2.82
N LEU A 45 -12.39 3.83 -2.19
CA LEU A 45 -13.37 3.60 -1.13
C LEU A 45 -14.74 3.99 -1.67
N TYR A 46 -15.67 3.04 -1.72
CA TYR A 46 -17.04 3.26 -2.13
C TYR A 46 -17.91 3.47 -0.90
N GLY A 47 -18.84 4.41 -0.97
CA GLY A 47 -19.65 4.74 0.20
C GLY A 47 -20.68 5.81 -0.06
N SER A 48 -21.18 6.37 1.04
CA SER A 48 -22.12 7.49 1.00
C SER A 48 -21.70 8.64 1.90
N LEU A 49 -22.02 9.85 1.46
CA LEU A 49 -21.98 11.05 2.29
C LEU A 49 -23.13 11.03 3.30
N ILE A 50 -23.06 11.89 4.32
CA ILE A 50 -24.09 11.98 5.37
C ILE A 50 -25.50 12.30 4.84
N ASN A 51 -25.59 12.94 3.68
CA ASN A 51 -26.86 13.24 3.00
C ASN A 51 -27.38 12.08 2.12
N GLY A 52 -26.73 10.91 2.15
CA GLY A 52 -27.12 9.73 1.39
C GLY A 52 -26.60 9.68 -0.05
N GLN A 53 -25.90 10.70 -0.54
CA GLN A 53 -25.30 10.66 -1.87
C GLN A 53 -24.18 9.62 -1.94
N LYS A 54 -24.18 8.80 -3.00
CA LYS A 54 -23.07 7.88 -3.28
C LYS A 54 -21.82 8.69 -3.65
N ALA A 55 -20.70 8.33 -3.06
CA ALA A 55 -19.40 8.92 -3.31
C ALA A 55 -18.33 7.84 -3.44
N VAL A 56 -17.29 8.14 -4.20
CA VAL A 56 -16.06 7.35 -4.29
C VAL A 56 -14.92 8.23 -3.82
N VAL A 57 -14.21 7.80 -2.78
CA VAL A 57 -12.99 8.46 -2.30
C VAL A 57 -11.80 7.72 -2.90
N ILE A 58 -11.01 8.43 -3.70
CA ILE A 58 -9.83 7.87 -4.36
C ILE A 58 -8.59 8.28 -3.55
N LEU A 59 -7.98 7.32 -2.86
CA LEU A 59 -6.75 7.54 -2.12
C LEU A 59 -5.55 7.24 -3.02
N THR A 60 -4.76 8.28 -3.28
CA THR A 60 -3.53 8.23 -4.08
C THR A 60 -2.30 8.43 -3.19
N GLY A 61 -1.10 8.17 -3.73
CA GLY A 61 0.15 8.36 -2.99
C GLY A 61 0.44 7.26 -1.95
N ILE A 62 -0.37 6.20 -1.92
CA ILE A 62 -0.17 5.05 -1.05
C ILE A 62 1.01 4.22 -1.60
N GLN A 63 2.09 4.13 -0.81
CA GLN A 63 3.21 3.25 -1.13
C GLN A 63 2.90 1.84 -0.64
N ILE A 64 2.88 0.88 -1.57
CA ILE A 64 2.73 -0.53 -1.24
C ILE A 64 4.09 -1.13 -0.95
N PHE A 65 4.12 -2.12 -0.06
CA PHE A 65 5.38 -2.70 0.39
C PHE A 65 5.28 -4.21 0.61
N PHE A 66 6.44 -4.84 0.74
CA PHE A 66 6.62 -6.14 1.35
C PHE A 66 7.91 -6.13 2.17
N ASP A 67 8.10 -7.14 3.02
CA ASP A 67 9.24 -7.21 3.92
C ASP A 67 10.11 -8.43 3.55
N ILE A 68 11.42 -8.30 3.71
CA ILE A 68 12.40 -9.39 3.53
C ILE A 68 13.07 -9.61 4.87
N LEU A 69 13.07 -10.86 5.34
CA LEU A 69 13.72 -11.19 6.61
C LEU A 69 15.23 -11.05 6.47
N VAL A 70 15.85 -10.29 7.37
CA VAL A 70 17.32 -10.20 7.44
C VAL A 70 17.84 -11.42 8.18
N SER A 71 18.80 -12.12 7.59
CA SER A 71 19.47 -13.24 8.25
C SER A 71 20.23 -12.76 9.48
N ASP A 72 20.03 -13.43 10.62
CA ASP A 72 20.64 -13.07 11.92
C ASP A 72 22.18 -13.02 11.90
N LYS A 73 22.80 -13.67 10.89
CA LYS A 73 24.25 -13.77 10.74
C LYS A 73 24.85 -12.72 9.81
N GLU A 74 24.04 -11.91 9.14
CA GLU A 74 24.50 -10.95 8.14
C GLU A 74 24.48 -9.50 8.63
N ILE A 75 25.52 -8.76 8.26
CA ILE A 75 25.56 -7.30 8.43
C ILE A 75 24.52 -6.69 7.48
N ILE A 76 23.62 -5.86 8.03
CA ILE A 76 22.49 -5.23 7.32
C ILE A 76 22.90 -4.57 6.01
N ASP A 77 24.01 -3.83 5.98
CA ASP A 77 24.45 -3.14 4.77
C ASP A 77 24.85 -4.13 3.66
N LYS A 78 25.53 -5.22 4.03
CA LYS A 78 25.90 -6.29 3.09
C LYS A 78 24.65 -7.00 2.56
N PHE A 79 23.68 -7.24 3.42
CA PHE A 79 22.40 -7.83 3.03
C PHE A 79 21.64 -6.90 2.07
N LYS A 80 21.57 -5.60 2.40
CA LYS A 80 20.94 -4.57 1.56
C LYS A 80 21.56 -4.51 0.16
N ILE A 81 22.89 -4.53 0.04
CA ILE A 81 23.58 -4.53 -1.27
C ILE A 81 23.18 -5.73 -2.13
N LYS A 82 23.03 -6.92 -1.54
CA LYS A 82 22.57 -8.11 -2.27
C LYS A 82 21.13 -7.95 -2.77
N ILE A 83 20.24 -7.49 -1.90
CA ILE A 83 18.84 -7.26 -2.26
C ILE A 83 18.74 -6.19 -3.36
N ASP A 84 19.51 -5.12 -3.25
CA ASP A 84 19.55 -4.03 -4.23
C ASP A 84 20.01 -4.53 -5.62
N ALA A 85 21.04 -5.38 -5.67
CA ALA A 85 21.51 -5.98 -6.92
C ALA A 85 20.44 -6.85 -7.60
N ILE A 86 19.62 -7.57 -6.83
CA ILE A 86 18.52 -8.37 -7.36
C ILE A 86 17.40 -7.46 -7.87
N LEU A 87 16.94 -6.52 -7.03
CA LEU A 87 15.78 -5.67 -7.35
C LEU A 87 16.04 -4.74 -8.54
N SER A 88 17.24 -4.15 -8.62
CA SER A 88 17.62 -3.25 -9.73
C SER A 88 17.58 -3.92 -11.10
N SER A 89 17.72 -5.25 -11.16
CA SER A 89 17.60 -6.00 -12.42
C SER A 89 16.15 -6.28 -12.86
N VAL A 90 15.17 -6.09 -11.96
CA VAL A 90 13.77 -6.54 -12.16
C VAL A 90 12.78 -5.37 -12.18
N ILE A 91 13.03 -4.34 -11.37
CA ILE A 91 12.13 -3.18 -11.22
C ILE A 91 12.89 -1.85 -11.22
N ASN A 92 12.27 -0.82 -11.79
CA ASN A 92 12.92 0.47 -12.04
C ASN A 92 12.87 1.44 -10.86
N THR A 93 11.87 1.35 -9.99
CA THR A 93 11.69 2.31 -8.89
C THR A 93 11.24 1.57 -7.63
N TYR A 94 12.09 1.61 -6.62
CA TYR A 94 11.80 1.09 -5.29
C TYR A 94 12.56 1.88 -4.22
N LYS A 95 12.14 1.70 -2.97
CA LYS A 95 12.85 2.20 -1.79
C LYS A 95 13.06 1.06 -0.81
N ILE A 96 14.23 0.99 -0.20
CA ILE A 96 14.56 0.01 0.83
C ILE A 96 14.69 0.73 2.16
N GLU A 97 13.94 0.28 3.16
CA GLU A 97 14.04 0.74 4.55
C GLU A 97 14.33 -0.43 5.48
N TYR A 98 15.08 -0.17 6.55
CA TYR A 98 15.31 -1.14 7.60
C TYR A 98 14.30 -0.95 8.73
N ILE A 99 13.65 -2.03 9.15
CA ILE A 99 12.67 -2.02 10.25
C ILE A 99 12.89 -3.18 11.21
N LYS A 100 12.38 -3.02 12.44
CA LYS A 100 12.21 -4.12 13.39
C LYS A 100 10.74 -4.30 13.70
N ALA A 101 10.20 -5.49 13.43
CA ALA A 101 8.79 -5.80 13.59
C ALA A 101 8.57 -7.21 14.14
N PHE A 102 7.40 -7.45 14.73
CA PHE A 102 7.02 -8.81 15.10
C PHE A 102 6.63 -9.59 13.82
N PRO A 103 7.09 -10.84 13.66
CA PRO A 103 6.64 -11.68 12.56
C PRO A 103 5.11 -11.85 12.59
N LEU A 104 4.48 -11.83 11.41
CA LEU A 104 3.03 -12.03 11.30
C LEU A 104 2.58 -13.45 11.64
N ARG A 105 3.43 -14.44 11.39
CA ARG A 105 3.13 -15.86 11.57
C ARG A 105 3.91 -16.41 12.75
N GLY A 106 3.21 -16.93 13.75
CA GLY A 106 3.81 -17.52 14.95
C GLY A 106 3.85 -16.53 16.14
N TYR A 107 4.06 -17.08 17.33
CA TYR A 107 4.18 -16.29 18.55
C TYR A 107 5.65 -15.99 18.84
N TYR A 108 6.02 -14.71 18.83
CA TYR A 108 7.37 -14.25 19.12
C TYR A 108 7.34 -13.19 20.20
N THR A 109 8.22 -13.33 21.18
CA THR A 109 8.44 -12.34 22.24
C THR A 109 9.38 -11.21 21.80
N GLU A 110 10.12 -11.42 20.72
CA GLU A 110 11.11 -10.47 20.20
C GLU A 110 10.80 -10.05 18.76
N LYS A 111 11.19 -8.82 18.42
CA LYS A 111 11.06 -8.29 17.06
C LYS A 111 12.21 -8.83 16.19
N LYS A 112 11.87 -9.26 14.98
CA LYS A 112 12.85 -9.60 13.95
C LYS A 112 13.21 -8.38 13.10
N SER A 113 14.37 -8.48 12.46
CA SER A 113 14.92 -7.48 11.56
C SER A 113 14.45 -7.73 10.13
N TYR A 114 13.96 -6.69 9.46
CA TYR A 114 13.47 -6.77 8.08
C TYR A 114 14.01 -5.63 7.21
N LEU A 115 14.14 -5.89 5.91
CA LEU A 115 14.18 -4.86 4.89
C LEU A 115 12.79 -4.70 4.29
N ARG A 116 12.16 -3.55 4.50
CA ARG A 116 10.90 -3.17 3.87
C ARG A 116 11.18 -2.58 2.49
N ILE A 117 10.59 -3.17 1.47
CA ILE A 117 10.72 -2.75 0.08
C ILE A 117 9.43 -2.07 -0.33
N PHE A 118 9.51 -0.77 -0.62
CA PHE A 118 8.40 -0.01 -1.19
C PHE A 118 8.47 0.01 -2.70
N THR A 119 7.32 -0.16 -3.34
CA THR A 119 7.16 -0.13 -4.80
C THR A 119 5.98 0.78 -5.16
N LEU A 120 5.94 1.28 -6.38
CA LEU A 120 4.87 2.20 -6.81
C LEU A 120 3.56 1.48 -7.14
N GLY A 121 3.62 0.33 -7.81
CA GLY A 121 2.44 -0.41 -8.29
C GLY A 121 2.49 -1.89 -7.98
N SER A 122 1.31 -2.53 -7.96
CA SER A 122 1.14 -3.94 -7.58
C SER A 122 1.89 -4.91 -8.49
N GLY A 123 2.05 -4.56 -9.77
CA GLY A 123 2.84 -5.34 -10.73
C GLY A 123 4.33 -5.40 -10.38
N ASP A 124 4.93 -4.25 -10.05
CA ASP A 124 6.34 -4.18 -9.65
C ASP A 124 6.57 -4.90 -8.32
N ARG A 125 5.64 -4.74 -7.36
CA ARG A 125 5.66 -5.49 -6.10
C ARG A 125 5.68 -7.00 -6.34
N LYS A 126 4.79 -7.51 -7.21
CA LYS A 126 4.70 -8.94 -7.53
C LYS A 126 6.00 -9.47 -8.15
N LYS A 127 6.56 -8.74 -9.12
CA LYS A 127 7.84 -9.11 -9.75
C LYS A 127 8.99 -9.11 -8.74
N ALA A 128 9.05 -8.11 -7.87
CA ALA A 128 10.06 -8.01 -6.83
C ALA A 128 9.97 -9.17 -5.84
N ILE A 129 8.78 -9.50 -5.33
CA ILE A 129 8.59 -10.64 -4.42
C ILE A 129 9.08 -11.93 -5.08
N GLN A 130 8.67 -12.19 -6.33
CA GLN A 130 9.08 -13.39 -7.06
C GLN A 130 10.60 -13.46 -7.21
N ALA A 131 11.25 -12.37 -7.63
CA ALA A 131 12.71 -12.35 -7.81
C ALA A 131 13.46 -12.61 -6.50
N ILE A 132 12.96 -12.10 -5.37
CA ILE A 132 13.56 -12.33 -4.06
C ILE A 132 13.38 -13.79 -3.62
N GLN A 133 12.20 -14.35 -3.83
CA GLN A 133 11.90 -15.76 -3.51
C GLN A 133 12.70 -16.73 -4.38
N ASP A 134 12.88 -16.43 -5.67
CA ASP A 134 13.70 -17.22 -6.62
C ASP A 134 15.19 -17.24 -6.21
N ASN A 135 15.65 -16.22 -5.48
CA ASN A 135 16.99 -16.15 -4.90
C ASN A 135 17.05 -16.77 -3.48
N ASN A 136 16.03 -17.51 -3.05
CA ASN A 136 15.92 -18.19 -1.76
C ASN A 136 15.95 -17.28 -0.52
N PHE A 137 15.49 -16.03 -0.65
CA PHE A 137 15.31 -15.15 0.50
C PHE A 137 13.90 -15.27 1.07
N GLU A 138 13.81 -15.31 2.40
CA GLU A 138 12.53 -15.35 3.10
C GLU A 138 11.84 -13.98 3.05
N THR A 139 10.60 -13.98 2.60
CA THR A 139 9.75 -12.79 2.51
C THR A 139 8.63 -12.85 3.55
N ALA A 140 8.12 -11.69 3.91
CA ALA A 140 6.97 -11.50 4.77
C ALA A 140 6.13 -10.36 4.19
N SER A 141 4.85 -10.28 4.58
CA SER A 141 3.97 -9.23 4.03
C SER A 141 3.86 -9.33 2.50
N ASP A 142 3.97 -10.56 2.00
CA ASP A 142 4.23 -10.95 0.62
C ASP A 142 2.96 -11.44 -0.10
N ASP A 143 1.79 -11.22 0.50
CA ASP A 143 0.51 -11.54 -0.12
C ASP A 143 0.40 -10.85 -1.48
N MET A 144 0.21 -11.63 -2.55
CA MET A 144 0.22 -11.13 -3.92
C MET A 144 -1.04 -10.35 -4.27
N PHE A 145 -2.16 -10.63 -3.61
CA PHE A 145 -3.47 -10.15 -4.02
C PHE A 145 -4.19 -9.37 -2.94
N SER A 146 -4.15 -9.81 -1.68
CA SER A 146 -4.91 -9.23 -0.56
C SER A 146 -4.08 -8.31 0.34
N PHE A 147 -3.01 -7.71 -0.18
CA PHE A 147 -2.12 -6.82 0.59
C PHE A 147 -2.77 -5.49 1.02
N HIS A 148 -3.93 -5.13 0.47
CA HIS A 148 -4.65 -3.86 0.75
C HIS A 148 -4.91 -3.67 2.24
N TYR A 149 -5.33 -4.72 2.96
CA TYR A 149 -5.59 -4.65 4.39
C TYR A 149 -4.36 -4.26 5.19
N LYS A 150 -3.21 -4.82 4.80
CA LYS A 150 -1.95 -4.50 5.46
C LYS A 150 -1.53 -3.07 5.18
N VAL A 151 -1.65 -2.64 3.92
CA VAL A 151 -1.35 -1.27 3.50
C VAL A 151 -2.27 -0.27 4.20
N ALA A 152 -3.58 -0.52 4.25
CA ALA A 152 -4.55 0.32 4.94
C ALA A 152 -4.23 0.43 6.44
N ARG A 153 -3.98 -0.70 7.12
CA ARG A 153 -3.61 -0.72 8.54
C ARG A 153 -2.36 0.11 8.85
N GLU A 154 -1.32 -0.01 8.03
CA GLU A 154 -0.06 0.73 8.22
C GLU A 154 -0.23 2.23 7.95
N ASN A 155 -1.12 2.59 7.03
CA ASN A 155 -1.50 3.98 6.75
C ASN A 155 -2.63 4.50 7.67
N ARG A 156 -3.07 3.71 8.67
CA ARG A 156 -4.18 4.04 9.58
C ARG A 156 -5.49 4.36 8.86
N ILE A 157 -5.69 3.76 7.69
CA ILE A 157 -6.93 3.84 6.93
C ILE A 157 -7.85 2.75 7.48
N VAL A 158 -9.00 3.17 7.99
CA VAL A 158 -10.06 2.24 8.41
C VAL A 158 -10.77 1.75 7.16
N ILE A 159 -10.61 0.48 6.85
CA ILE A 159 -11.41 -0.23 5.85
C ILE A 159 -12.20 -1.32 6.57
N SER A 160 -13.49 -1.43 6.26
CA SER A 160 -14.45 -2.36 6.85
C SER A 160 -14.39 -3.74 6.20
#